data_AF-A0A535Q0M7-F1
#
_entry.id   AF-A0A535Q0M7-F1
#
_cell.length_a   1.000
_cell.length_b   1.000
_cell.length_c   1.000
_cell.angle_alpha   90.00
_cell.angle_beta   90.00
_cell.angle_gamma   90.00
#
_symmetry.space_group_name_H-M   'P 1'
#
loop_
_entity.id
_entity.type
_entity.pdbx_description
1 polymer ?
#
loop_
_entity_poly.entity_id
_entity_poly.type
_entity_poly.pdbx_seq_one_letter_code
_entity_poly.pdbx_strand_id
1 'polypeptide(L)' 'MLAHDEAHDVSPPPIVSKRRPGPKHPKYGIPTEHWPLIIHRVVEQKEPLRSIAAAYGVSHETIRRILLHTHQQRGQQEA' A
#
# COMPACT_ATOMS: atom_id res chain seq x y z
N MET A 1 -38.82 28.21 -37.34
CA MET A 1 -37.58 27.40 -37.49
C MET A 1 -36.76 27.60 -36.24
N LEU A 2 -36.34 26.48 -35.62
CA LEU A 2 -35.75 26.39 -34.30
C LEU A 2 -34.29 26.91 -34.25
N ALA A 3 -33.90 27.50 -33.13
CA ALA A 3 -32.50 27.55 -32.67
C ALA A 3 -32.48 27.74 -31.15
N HIS A 4 -32.62 26.64 -30.40
CA HIS A 4 -32.29 26.64 -28.98
C HIS A 4 -30.82 26.22 -28.88
N ASP A 5 -29.98 27.15 -28.43
CA ASP A 5 -28.58 26.94 -28.08
C ASP A 5 -28.54 26.05 -26.84
N GLU A 6 -28.39 24.74 -27.05
CA GLU A 6 -28.26 23.74 -25.99
C GLU A 6 -26.84 23.84 -25.44
N ALA A 7 -26.65 24.75 -24.48
CA ALA A 7 -25.50 24.77 -23.60
C ALA A 7 -25.40 23.40 -22.92
N HIS A 8 -24.45 22.59 -23.38
CA HIS A 8 -24.16 21.29 -22.83
C HIS A 8 -23.74 21.47 -21.37
N ASP A 9 -24.63 21.11 -20.45
CA ASP A 9 -24.33 20.87 -19.04
C ASP A 9 -23.38 19.67 -18.94
N VAL A 10 -22.11 19.90 -19.28
CA VAL A 10 -21.05 18.89 -19.12
C VAL A 10 -20.59 18.96 -17.66
N SER A 11 -21.47 18.56 -16.75
CA SER A 11 -21.04 18.26 -15.38
C SER A 11 -20.20 16.98 -15.43
N PRO A 12 -18.87 17.03 -15.13
CA PRO A 12 -18.06 15.83 -15.16
C PRO A 12 -18.61 14.83 -14.14
N PRO A 13 -18.75 13.54 -14.49
CA PRO A 13 -19.25 12.55 -13.55
C PRO A 13 -18.35 12.53 -12.30
N PRO A 14 -18.91 12.38 -11.09
CA PRO A 14 -18.10 12.35 -9.89
C PRO A 14 -17.08 11.22 -10.03
N ILE A 15 -15.80 11.58 -9.97
CA ILE A 15 -14.71 10.62 -9.98
C ILE A 15 -14.79 9.85 -8.65
N VAL A 16 -15.64 8.84 -8.62
CA VAL A 16 -15.65 7.85 -7.54
C VAL A 16 -14.34 7.13 -7.71
N SER A 17 -13.31 7.63 -7.01
CA SER A 17 -12.08 6.89 -6.78
C SER A 17 -12.51 5.55 -6.19
N LYS A 18 -12.64 4.54 -7.04
CA LYS A 18 -12.78 3.13 -6.65
C LYS A 18 -11.43 2.71 -6.08
N ARG A 19 -11.01 3.35 -4.98
CA ARG A 19 -10.04 2.82 -4.04
C ARG A 19 -10.72 1.61 -3.44
N ARG A 20 -10.62 0.49 -4.14
CA ARG A 20 -10.89 -0.80 -3.51
C ARG A 20 -9.91 -0.86 -2.35
N PRO A 21 -10.38 -0.93 -1.09
CA PRO A 21 -9.48 -1.26 -0.01
C PRO A 21 -8.82 -2.57 -0.43
N GLY A 22 -7.49 -2.59 -0.47
CA GLY A 22 -6.77 -3.82 -0.73
C GLY A 22 -7.24 -4.90 0.27
N PRO A 23 -7.02 -6.18 -0.03
CA PRO A 23 -7.36 -7.27 0.90
C PRO A 23 -6.94 -6.90 2.33
N LYS A 24 -7.89 -6.95 3.29
CA LYS A 24 -7.63 -6.54 4.69
C LYS A 24 -6.44 -7.28 5.29
N HIS A 25 -6.21 -8.51 4.85
CA HIS A 25 -5.06 -9.34 5.21
C HIS A 25 -4.36 -9.82 3.94
N PRO A 26 -3.39 -9.05 3.41
CA PRO A 26 -2.58 -9.52 2.31
C PRO A 26 -1.74 -10.70 2.82
N LYS A 27 -1.80 -11.84 2.10
CA LYS A 27 -0.95 -12.98 2.39
C LYS A 27 0.46 -12.65 1.93
N TYR A 28 1.23 -11.98 2.78
CA TYR A 28 2.59 -11.52 2.49
C TYR A 28 3.61 -12.67 2.41
N GLY A 29 3.20 -13.93 2.59
CA GLY A 29 4.10 -15.09 2.61
C GLY A 29 5.03 -15.13 3.84
N ILE A 30 5.02 -14.08 4.67
CA ILE A 30 5.81 -13.95 5.89
C ILE A 30 4.84 -13.76 7.06
N PRO A 31 4.95 -14.56 8.13
CA PRO A 31 4.16 -14.38 9.34
C PRO A 31 4.48 -13.05 10.01
N THR A 32 3.47 -12.40 10.59
CA THR A 32 3.57 -11.07 11.21
C THR A 32 4.63 -11.01 12.31
N GLU A 33 4.88 -12.13 12.98
CA GLU A 33 5.91 -12.29 14.03
C GLU A 33 7.34 -12.01 13.51
N HIS A 34 7.59 -12.25 12.22
CA HIS A 34 8.90 -12.03 11.60
C HIS A 34 9.10 -10.60 11.10
N TRP A 35 8.05 -9.78 11.07
CA TRP A 35 8.11 -8.40 10.58
C TRP A 35 9.02 -7.50 11.42
N PRO A 36 8.97 -7.47 12.76
CA PRO A 36 9.89 -6.65 13.55
C PRO A 36 11.35 -7.03 13.31
N LEU A 37 11.65 -8.32 13.11
CA LEU A 37 13.00 -8.79 12.78
C LEU A 37 13.46 -8.28 11.40
N ILE A 38 12.58 -8.30 10.40
CA ILE A 38 12.87 -7.75 9.07
C ILE A 38 13.14 -6.25 9.16
N ILE A 39 12.33 -5.51 9.90
CA ILE A 39 12.48 -4.06 10.08
C ILE A 39 13.80 -3.76 10.78
N HIS A 40 14.13 -4.50 11.84
CA HIS A 40 15.41 -4.37 12.52
C HIS A 40 16.59 -4.58 11.57
N ARG A 41 16.57 -5.62 10.72
CA ARG A 41 17.63 -5.84 9.72
C ARG A 41 17.72 -4.72 8.68
N VAL A 42 16.59 -4.17 8.24
CA VAL A 42 16.58 -3.05 7.28
C VAL A 42 17.12 -1.77 7.92
N VAL A 43 16.73 -1.47 9.16
CA VAL A 43 17.05 -0.21 9.84
C VAL A 43 18.43 -0.25 10.47
N GLU A 44 18.73 -1.28 11.26
CA GLU A 44 19.98 -1.40 12.01
C GLU A 44 21.12 -1.89 11.14
N GLN A 45 20.90 -2.97 10.37
CA GLN A 45 21.97 -3.56 9.54
C GLN A 45 22.10 -2.89 8.18
N LYS A 46 21.16 -1.99 7.81
CA LYS A 46 21.03 -1.40 6.47
C LYS A 46 21.10 -2.45 5.36
N GLU A 47 20.58 -3.66 5.63
CA GLU A 47 20.60 -4.71 4.64
C GLU A 47 19.70 -4.34 3.46
N PRO A 48 20.12 -4.63 2.22
CA PRO A 48 19.32 -4.37 1.05
C PRO A 48 18.05 -5.24 1.11
N LEU A 49 16.91 -4.59 0.90
CA LEU A 49 15.58 -5.22 0.92
C LEU A 49 15.48 -6.45 0.00
N ARG A 50 16.27 -6.46 -1.09
CA ARG A 50 16.41 -7.60 -2.02
C ARG A 50 17.06 -8.84 -1.38
N SER A 51 18.07 -8.66 -0.52
CA SER A 51 18.75 -9.76 0.19
C SER A 51 17.78 -10.42 1.17
N ILE A 52 17.09 -9.60 1.96
CA ILE A 52 16.08 -10.06 2.91
C ILE A 52 14.95 -10.78 2.17
N ALA A 53 14.47 -10.20 1.08
CA ALA A 53 13.43 -10.82 0.27
C ALA A 53 13.86 -12.20 -0.26
N ALA A 54 15.10 -12.35 -0.73
CA ALA A 54 15.64 -13.64 -1.17
C ALA A 54 15.72 -14.67 -0.03
N ALA A 55 16.15 -14.25 1.18
CA ALA A 55 16.23 -15.14 2.34
C ALA A 55 14.86 -15.69 2.77
N TYR A 56 13.80 -14.90 2.62
CA TYR A 56 12.43 -15.31 2.93
C TYR A 56 11.66 -15.87 1.71
N GLY A 57 12.29 -15.95 0.53
CA GLY A 57 11.64 -16.40 -0.70
C GLY A 57 10.50 -15.50 -1.18
N VAL A 58 10.50 -14.22 -0.78
CA VAL A 58 9.46 -13.25 -1.17
C VAL A 58 9.97 -12.23 -2.16
N SER A 59 9.05 -11.43 -2.71
CA SER A 59 9.41 -10.28 -3.53
C SER A 59 9.88 -9.10 -2.65
N HIS A 60 10.78 -8.28 -3.18
CA HIS A 60 11.17 -7.01 -2.57
C HIS A 60 9.94 -6.11 -2.26
N GLU A 61 8.93 -6.13 -3.14
CA GLU A 61 7.65 -5.43 -2.93
C GLU A 61 6.94 -5.86 -1.63
N THR A 62 7.08 -7.13 -1.23
CA THR A 62 6.52 -7.65 0.03
C THR A 62 7.15 -6.96 1.22
N ILE A 63 8.49 -6.86 1.24
CA ILE A 63 9.23 -6.20 2.32
C ILE A 63 8.84 -4.71 2.40
N ARG A 64 8.68 -4.05 1.23
CA ARG A 64 8.24 -2.65 1.16
C ARG A 64 6.84 -2.45 1.72
N ARG A 65 5.90 -3.36 1.44
CA ARG A 65 4.54 -3.31 1.99
C ARG A 65 4.51 -3.57 3.49
N ILE A 66 5.34 -4.49 3.99
CA ILE A 66 5.49 -4.74 5.44
C ILE A 66 5.95 -3.47 6.14
N LEU A 67 7.00 -2.82 5.65
CA LEU A 67 7.51 -1.54 6.18
C LEU A 67 6.42 -0.46 6.22
N LEU A 68 5.68 -0.30 5.12
CA LEU A 68 4.57 0.65 5.03
C LEU A 68 3.46 0.33 6.04
N HIS A 69 3.09 -0.94 6.16
CA HIS A 69 2.05 -1.38 7.10
C HIS A 69 2.47 -1.12 8.54
N THR A 70 3.71 -1.43 8.91
CA THR A 70 4.22 -1.15 10.26
C THR A 70 4.31 0.34 10.58
N HIS A 71 4.63 1.19 9.59
CA HIS A 71 4.61 2.64 9.77
C HIS A 71 3.17 3.17 9.93
N GLN A 72 2.21 2.62 9.18
CA GLN A 72 0.80 3.00 9.26
C GLN A 72 0.14 2.55 10.57
N GLN A 73 0.48 1.35 11.07
CA GLN A 73 0.01 0.87 12.38
C GLN A 73 0.49 1.78 13.52
N ARG A 74 1.74 2.25 13.48
CA ARG A 74 2.26 3.21 14.47
C ARG A 74 1.43 4.50 14.52
N GLY A 75 1.07 5.06 13.38
CA GLY A 75 0.23 6.26 13.32
C GLY A 75 -1.25 6.03 13.67
N GLN A 76 -1.73 4.78 13.76
CA GLN A 76 -3.11 4.47 14.20
C GLN A 76 -3.21 4.08 15.68
N GLN A 77 -2.08 3.87 16.38
CA GLN A 77 -2.07 3.60 17.83
C GLN A 77 -2.00 4.88 18.68
N GLU A 78 -1.92 6.06 18.07
CA GLU A 78 -1.85 7.37 18.76
C GLU A 78 -3.18 8.15 18.74
N ALA A 79 -4.33 7.50 18.54
CA ALA A 79 -5.66 8.13 18.54
C ALA A 79 -6.61 7.51 19.56
#